data_AF-A0A6A6HZA2-F1
#
_entry.id   AF-A0A6A6HZA2-F1
#
_cell.length_a   1.000
_cell.length_b   1.000
_cell.length_c   1.000
_cell.angle_alpha   90.00
_cell.angle_beta   90.00
_cell.angle_gamma   90.00
#
_symmetry.space_group_name_H-M   'P 1'
#
loop_
_entity.id
_entity.type
_entity.pdbx_description
1 polymer ?
#
loop_
_entity_poly.entity_id
_entity_poly.type
_entity_poly.pdbx_seq_one_letter_code
_entity_poly.pdbx_strand_id
1 'polypeptide(L)'
;MKKKWDKQSKLAAYEIDVDTTHPWPQALQRHIEQELFKQIPGTRSPNAKKIVDLRRPAALENEPGANRLLEPLLLFSNSPLAVPGIASKPNHNLDRQFLPNAPSKIIETEYGLLTQPQPDTATGYLSPTEAGKYTPRLATAFTKEEQAMLRHFTLNPGLLFPLLTSQWKPANGEAHQVAMCQTARDGAAVVNYLHDYYQIAYNRPATVVEALHVSVTCNVEIVNIWLHWREDDGAGQPKHYMKSIHACTTWTEPPLLEARAILKNLVRYALDERVASIKAALPHFYNNKLKMKGPGSRLKANTGRGSAASIRPPTPMSTPFSPPPQVRQSMPPQKKRRPAEERVESEDELQV
;
A
#
# COMPACT_ATOMS: atom_id res chain seq x y z
N MET A 1 15.29 16.76 -11.71
CA MET A 1 14.53 15.85 -12.62
C MET A 1 13.06 15.97 -12.29
N LYS A 2 12.18 16.34 -13.23
CA LYS A 2 10.73 16.31 -12.99
C LYS A 2 10.29 14.85 -12.85
N LYS A 3 9.63 14.51 -11.73
CA LYS A 3 9.05 13.18 -11.50
C LYS A 3 7.97 12.96 -12.58
N LYS A 4 8.21 12.06 -13.54
CA LYS A 4 7.21 11.72 -14.56
C LYS A 4 6.26 10.70 -13.94
N TRP A 5 5.07 11.14 -13.60
CA TRP A 5 3.97 10.28 -13.17
C TRP A 5 3.22 9.72 -14.38
N ASP A 6 2.74 8.49 -14.29
CA ASP A 6 1.82 7.95 -15.29
C ASP A 6 0.47 8.67 -15.14
N LYS A 7 0.11 9.47 -16.14
CA LYS A 7 -1.18 10.16 -16.18
C LYS A 7 -2.29 9.16 -16.54
N GLN A 8 -3.53 9.50 -16.22
CA GLN A 8 -4.70 8.69 -16.55
C GLN A 8 -4.79 8.31 -18.04
N SER A 9 -4.44 9.21 -18.96
CA SER A 9 -4.42 8.89 -20.40
C SER A 9 -3.41 7.79 -20.76
N LYS A 10 -2.24 7.81 -20.12
CA LYS A 10 -1.24 6.75 -20.27
C LYS A 10 -1.74 5.43 -19.66
N LEU A 11 -2.37 5.47 -18.49
CA LEU A 11 -2.94 4.28 -17.87
C LEU A 11 -4.03 3.66 -18.74
N ALA A 12 -4.94 4.47 -19.28
CA ALA A 12 -5.97 4.02 -20.20
C ALA A 12 -5.38 3.39 -21.46
N ALA A 13 -4.31 3.96 -22.03
CA ALA A 13 -3.61 3.37 -23.18
C ALA A 13 -2.97 1.99 -22.88
N TYR A 14 -2.72 1.68 -21.60
CA TYR A 14 -2.26 0.38 -21.11
C TYR A 14 -3.38 -0.52 -20.61
N GLU A 15 -4.64 -0.22 -20.98
CA GLU A 15 -5.84 -0.94 -20.53
C GLU A 15 -6.03 -0.94 -19.01
N ILE A 16 -5.57 0.12 -18.33
CA ILE A 16 -5.79 0.36 -16.89
C ILE A 16 -6.83 1.48 -16.74
N ASP A 17 -8.05 1.09 -16.40
CA ASP A 17 -9.17 2.01 -16.21
C ASP A 17 -9.26 2.49 -14.74
N VAL A 18 -9.22 3.80 -14.55
CA VAL A 18 -9.11 4.48 -13.25
C VAL A 18 -10.45 5.06 -12.87
N ASP A 19 -10.99 4.63 -11.72
CA ASP A 19 -12.33 5.00 -11.25
C ASP A 19 -13.42 4.65 -12.28
N THR A 20 -13.38 3.39 -12.71
CA THR A 20 -14.23 2.90 -13.81
C THR A 20 -15.71 2.88 -13.45
N THR A 21 -16.54 3.06 -14.47
CA THR A 21 -17.99 2.80 -14.38
C THR A 21 -18.35 1.35 -14.70
N HIS A 22 -17.38 0.52 -15.10
CA HIS A 22 -17.59 -0.90 -15.41
C HIS A 22 -18.33 -1.60 -14.26
N PRO A 23 -19.38 -2.40 -14.54
CA PRO A 23 -20.09 -3.13 -13.51
C PRO A 23 -19.18 -4.13 -12.80
N TRP A 24 -19.49 -4.39 -11.54
CA TRP A 24 -18.80 -5.43 -10.79
C TRP A 24 -19.15 -6.80 -11.38
N PRO A 25 -18.16 -7.68 -11.62
CA PRO A 25 -18.45 -9.10 -11.82
C PRO A 25 -19.27 -9.66 -10.65
N GLN A 26 -20.26 -10.51 -10.92
CA GLN A 26 -21.20 -11.00 -9.90
C GLN A 26 -20.49 -11.67 -8.70
N ALA A 27 -19.41 -12.41 -8.95
CA ALA A 27 -18.61 -13.02 -7.88
C ALA A 27 -17.91 -11.96 -7.01
N LEU A 28 -17.44 -10.88 -7.62
CA LEU A 28 -16.78 -9.78 -6.93
C LEU A 28 -17.77 -8.95 -6.12
N GLN A 29 -18.95 -8.67 -6.67
CA GLN A 29 -20.02 -7.99 -5.95
C GLN A 29 -20.42 -8.76 -4.69
N ARG A 30 -20.64 -10.08 -4.81
CA ARG A 30 -20.93 -10.94 -3.65
C ARG A 30 -19.82 -10.89 -2.61
N HIS A 31 -18.56 -10.93 -3.04
CA HIS A 31 -17.42 -10.82 -2.12
C HIS A 31 -17.40 -9.48 -1.38
N ILE A 32 -17.66 -8.35 -2.06
CA ILE A 32 -17.74 -7.03 -1.43
C ILE A 32 -18.83 -7.03 -0.34
N GLU A 33 -20.03 -7.51 -0.67
CA GLU A 33 -21.19 -7.50 0.23
C GLU A 33 -21.02 -8.45 1.43
N GLN A 34 -20.48 -9.65 1.19
CA GLN A 34 -20.42 -10.72 2.20
C GLN A 34 -19.18 -10.64 3.09
N GLU A 35 -18.05 -10.18 2.53
CA GLU A 35 -16.77 -10.11 3.25
C GLU A 35 -16.40 -8.69 3.63
N LEU A 36 -16.35 -7.75 2.67
CA LEU A 36 -15.82 -6.41 2.94
C LEU A 36 -16.80 -5.51 3.71
N PHE A 37 -18.09 -5.60 3.42
CA PHE A 37 -19.14 -4.79 4.07
C PHE A 37 -19.83 -5.51 5.24
N LYS A 38 -19.34 -6.69 5.60
CA LYS A 38 -19.84 -7.45 6.74
C LYS A 38 -19.82 -6.62 8.01
N GLN A 39 -20.95 -6.55 8.71
CA GLN A 39 -20.99 -5.85 9.99
C GLN A 39 -20.11 -6.57 11.02
N ILE A 40 -19.22 -5.82 11.66
CA ILE A 40 -18.35 -6.33 12.72
C ILE A 40 -19.00 -5.99 14.07
N PRO A 41 -19.43 -6.97 14.87
CA PRO A 41 -19.94 -6.70 16.21
C PRO A 41 -18.83 -6.18 17.13
N GLY A 42 -19.20 -5.33 18.10
CA GLY A 42 -18.32 -4.88 19.18
C GLY A 42 -17.91 -3.40 19.10
N THR A 43 -16.91 -3.05 19.90
CA THR A 43 -16.50 -1.67 20.14
C THR A 43 -15.88 -1.02 18.90
N ARG A 44 -16.40 0.15 18.56
CA ARG A 44 -15.91 1.00 17.47
C ARG A 44 -14.47 1.44 17.75
N SER A 45 -13.66 1.50 16.69
CA SER A 45 -12.23 1.80 16.81
C SER A 45 -12.00 3.26 17.26
N PRO A 46 -11.27 3.53 18.37
CA PRO A 46 -10.98 4.90 18.81
C PRO A 46 -10.11 5.68 17.81
N ASN A 47 -9.42 4.98 16.89
CA ASN A 47 -8.59 5.63 15.87
C ASN A 47 -9.39 6.53 14.91
N ALA A 48 -10.69 6.29 14.69
CA ALA A 48 -11.48 7.16 13.81
C ALA A 48 -11.53 8.59 14.38
N LYS A 49 -11.85 8.72 15.67
CA LYS A 49 -11.81 10.00 16.38
C LYS A 49 -10.41 10.63 16.36
N LYS A 50 -9.36 9.83 16.59
CA LYS A 50 -7.97 10.33 16.54
C LYS A 50 -7.58 10.89 15.17
N ILE A 51 -8.06 10.28 14.07
CA ILE A 51 -7.84 10.80 12.71
C ILE A 51 -8.49 12.18 12.56
N VAL A 52 -9.74 12.34 13.02
CA VAL A 52 -10.43 13.64 13.00
C VAL A 52 -9.63 14.70 13.76
N ASP A 53 -9.13 14.36 14.94
CA ASP A 53 -8.37 15.28 15.80
C ASP A 53 -7.00 15.65 15.21
N LEU A 54 -6.33 14.69 14.57
CA LEU A 54 -5.00 14.88 13.97
C LEU A 54 -5.04 15.41 12.54
N ARG A 55 -6.21 15.49 11.90
CA ARG A 55 -6.36 16.00 10.53
C ARG A 55 -5.77 17.40 10.36
N ARG A 56 -6.14 18.33 11.25
CA ARG A 56 -5.67 19.74 11.17
C ARG A 56 -4.13 19.82 11.28
N PRO A 57 -3.49 19.21 12.30
CA PRO A 57 -2.04 19.09 12.33
C PRO A 57 -1.45 18.46 11.06
N ALA A 58 -2.00 17.33 10.60
CA ALA A 58 -1.49 16.65 9.41
C ALA A 58 -1.59 17.49 8.13
N ALA A 59 -2.58 18.38 8.02
CA ALA A 59 -2.73 19.28 6.86
C ALA A 59 -1.65 20.38 6.81
N LEU A 60 -0.98 20.67 7.92
CA LEU A 60 0.12 21.63 8.01
C LEU A 60 1.48 20.98 7.75
N GLU A 61 1.54 19.65 7.69
CA GLU A 61 2.75 18.89 7.46
C GLU A 61 3.00 18.66 5.96
N ASN A 62 4.24 18.30 5.62
CA ASN A 62 4.56 17.72 4.32
C ASN A 62 4.09 16.26 4.25
N GLU A 63 4.20 15.63 3.06
CA GLU A 63 3.72 14.25 2.84
C GLU A 63 4.28 13.24 3.87
N PRO A 64 5.60 13.16 4.15
CA PRO A 64 6.09 12.26 5.19
C PRO A 64 5.56 12.53 6.60
N GLY A 65 5.38 13.80 6.98
CA GLY A 65 4.86 14.19 8.28
C GLY A 65 3.38 13.82 8.43
N ALA A 66 2.57 14.12 7.41
CA ALA A 66 1.16 13.76 7.36
C ALA A 66 0.96 12.25 7.43
N ASN A 67 1.75 11.48 6.66
CA ASN A 67 1.70 10.02 6.65
C ASN A 67 1.99 9.45 8.03
N ARG A 68 3.03 9.95 8.71
CA ARG A 68 3.39 9.50 10.06
C ARG A 68 2.25 9.67 11.08
N LEU A 69 1.42 10.70 10.91
CA LEU A 69 0.29 10.98 11.81
C LEU A 69 -0.94 10.12 11.49
N LEU A 70 -1.29 9.98 10.22
CA LEU A 70 -2.58 9.38 9.81
C LEU A 70 -2.48 7.91 9.40
N GLU A 71 -1.40 7.50 8.73
CA GLU A 71 -1.21 6.14 8.22
C GLU A 71 -1.35 5.07 9.30
N PRO A 72 -0.69 5.18 10.46
CA PRO A 72 -0.77 4.12 11.46
C PRO A 72 -2.15 4.00 12.10
N LEU A 73 -2.90 5.10 12.11
CA LEU A 73 -4.27 5.13 12.61
C LEU A 73 -5.24 4.54 11.60
N LEU A 74 -5.00 4.71 10.30
CA LEU A 74 -5.85 4.20 9.22
C LEU A 74 -5.53 2.75 8.84
N LEU A 75 -4.26 2.41 8.62
CA LEU A 75 -3.78 1.14 8.03
C LEU A 75 -3.25 0.12 9.05
N PHE A 76 -3.48 0.35 10.35
CA PHE A 76 -3.09 -0.55 11.45
C PHE A 76 -1.56 -0.68 11.69
N SER A 77 -0.75 0.24 11.15
CA SER A 77 0.72 0.14 11.12
C SER A 77 1.44 0.25 12.48
N ASN A 78 0.83 0.83 13.52
CA ASN A 78 1.45 1.05 14.85
C ASN A 78 0.58 0.64 16.05
N SER A 79 -0.23 -0.40 15.93
CA SER A 79 -1.09 -0.82 17.03
C SER A 79 -0.43 -1.95 17.85
N PRO A 80 -0.66 -2.06 19.17
CA PRO A 80 -0.51 -3.32 19.90
C PRO A 80 -1.37 -4.46 19.30
N LEU A 81 -2.26 -4.13 18.36
CA LEU A 81 -2.94 -5.03 17.44
C LEU A 81 -2.12 -5.35 16.18
N ALA A 82 -0.79 -5.32 16.23
CA ALA A 82 0.06 -5.78 15.13
C ALA A 82 -0.42 -7.18 14.76
N VAL A 83 -1.03 -7.29 13.58
CA VAL A 83 -1.79 -8.47 13.20
C VAL A 83 -0.78 -9.59 12.95
N PRO A 84 -0.77 -10.66 13.76
CA PRO A 84 0.25 -11.70 13.61
C PRO A 84 0.30 -12.22 12.17
N GLY A 85 1.50 -12.27 11.60
CA GLY A 85 1.71 -12.76 10.24
C GLY A 85 1.56 -11.71 9.12
N ILE A 86 1.07 -10.51 9.41
CA ILE A 86 0.98 -9.40 8.45
C ILE A 86 1.93 -8.26 8.86
N ALA A 87 2.53 -7.60 7.88
CA ALA A 87 3.35 -6.41 8.11
C ALA A 87 3.12 -5.36 7.02
N SER A 88 3.31 -4.10 7.40
CA SER A 88 3.34 -2.95 6.50
C SER A 88 4.79 -2.52 6.26
N LYS A 89 5.16 -2.29 4.99
CA LYS A 89 6.49 -1.79 4.62
C LYS A 89 6.38 -0.53 3.77
N PRO A 90 7.17 0.51 4.07
CA PRO A 90 7.15 1.74 3.31
C PRO A 90 7.96 1.62 2.01
N ASN A 91 7.55 2.36 0.98
CA ASN A 91 8.29 2.67 -0.24
C ASN A 91 8.89 1.46 -0.97
N HIS A 92 8.21 0.31 -0.93
CA HIS A 92 8.75 -0.92 -1.46
C HIS A 92 8.43 -1.06 -2.96
N ASN A 93 9.47 -1.22 -3.79
CA ASN A 93 9.28 -1.45 -5.21
C ASN A 93 8.61 -2.81 -5.46
N LEU A 94 7.53 -2.80 -6.24
CA LEU A 94 6.91 -4.03 -6.75
C LEU A 94 7.60 -4.44 -8.07
N ASP A 95 7.75 -5.72 -8.35
CA ASP A 95 8.47 -6.15 -9.55
C ASP A 95 7.76 -5.71 -10.84
N ARG A 96 8.52 -5.04 -11.73
CA ARG A 96 8.02 -4.52 -13.02
C ARG A 96 7.54 -5.63 -13.95
N GLN A 97 7.98 -6.87 -13.76
CA GLN A 97 7.56 -7.98 -14.60
C GLN A 97 6.04 -8.23 -14.56
N PHE A 98 5.36 -7.76 -13.49
CA PHE A 98 3.92 -7.88 -13.33
C PHE A 98 3.14 -6.65 -13.80
N LEU A 99 3.81 -5.60 -14.29
CA LEU A 99 3.09 -4.48 -14.92
C LEU A 99 2.37 -4.94 -16.20
N PRO A 100 1.20 -4.35 -16.52
CA PRO A 100 0.59 -4.54 -17.83
C PRO A 100 1.58 -4.17 -18.95
N ASN A 101 1.64 -5.02 -19.97
CA ASN A 101 2.41 -4.73 -21.18
C ASN A 101 1.66 -3.73 -22.05
N ALA A 102 2.38 -2.96 -22.86
CA ALA A 102 1.75 -2.11 -23.85
C ALA A 102 0.96 -2.98 -24.84
N PRO A 103 -0.32 -2.66 -25.15
CA PRO A 103 -1.12 -3.44 -26.10
C PRO A 103 -0.53 -3.50 -27.51
N SER A 104 0.28 -2.49 -27.87
CA SER A 104 1.03 -2.46 -29.12
C SER A 104 2.33 -1.65 -28.97
N LYS A 105 3.25 -1.84 -29.93
CA LYS A 105 4.49 -1.04 -30.03
C LYS A 105 4.23 0.45 -30.26
N ILE A 106 3.09 0.80 -30.88
CA ILE A 106 2.70 2.20 -31.11
C ILE A 106 2.44 2.87 -29.76
N ILE A 107 1.64 2.23 -28.90
CA ILE A 107 1.38 2.72 -27.54
C ILE A 107 2.67 2.84 -26.72
N GLU A 108 3.55 1.85 -26.81
CA GLU A 108 4.85 1.90 -26.12
C GLU A 108 5.72 3.08 -26.61
N THR A 109 5.72 3.35 -27.92
CA THR A 109 6.49 4.45 -28.52
C THR A 109 5.92 5.81 -28.11
N GLU A 110 4.60 5.97 -28.11
CA GLU A 110 3.91 7.23 -27.80
C GLU A 110 3.99 7.57 -26.30
N TYR A 111 3.70 6.60 -25.43
CA TYR A 111 3.57 6.83 -23.99
C TYR A 111 4.81 6.43 -23.17
N GLY A 112 5.72 5.66 -23.76
CA GLY A 112 6.81 4.99 -23.05
C GLY A 112 6.32 3.93 -22.08
N LEU A 113 7.25 3.19 -21.48
CA LEU A 113 6.96 2.16 -20.46
C LEU A 113 6.29 2.75 -19.22
N LEU A 114 5.38 2.00 -18.58
CA LEU A 114 4.86 2.33 -17.26
C LEU A 114 5.99 2.51 -16.24
N THR A 115 5.79 3.44 -15.32
CA THR A 115 6.76 3.76 -14.27
C THR A 115 6.85 2.62 -13.22
N GLN A 116 7.91 2.63 -12.42
CA GLN A 116 8.12 1.60 -11.39
C GLN A 116 6.96 1.63 -10.36
N PRO A 117 6.22 0.52 -10.17
CA PRO A 117 5.21 0.45 -9.12
C PRO A 117 5.88 0.50 -7.75
N GLN A 118 5.45 1.45 -6.94
CA GLN A 118 6.04 1.77 -5.64
C GLN A 118 4.95 2.44 -4.79
N PRO A 119 4.13 1.64 -4.09
CA PRO A 119 3.22 2.18 -3.09
C PRO A 119 3.99 2.81 -1.93
N ASP A 120 3.45 3.87 -1.35
CA ASP A 120 4.04 4.50 -0.16
C ASP A 120 4.06 3.51 1.00
N THR A 121 3.01 2.68 1.12
CA THR A 121 2.97 1.54 2.03
C THR A 121 2.38 0.33 1.32
N ALA A 122 3.05 -0.81 1.42
CA ALA A 122 2.50 -2.12 1.07
C ALA A 122 2.30 -2.95 2.35
N THR A 123 1.12 -3.55 2.50
CA THR A 123 0.80 -4.45 3.60
C THR A 123 0.54 -5.83 3.03
N GLY A 124 1.19 -6.85 3.59
CA GLY A 124 1.14 -8.22 3.09
C GLY A 124 1.60 -9.22 4.15
N TYR A 125 1.70 -10.49 3.77
CA TYR A 125 2.17 -11.52 4.68
C TYR A 125 3.68 -11.43 4.89
N LEU A 126 4.11 -11.44 6.14
CA LEU A 126 5.51 -11.35 6.50
C LEU A 126 6.22 -12.65 6.11
N SER A 127 7.32 -12.58 5.36
CA SER A 127 8.06 -13.78 4.98
C SER A 127 8.81 -14.36 6.19
N PRO A 128 9.02 -15.70 6.27
CA PRO A 128 9.80 -16.33 7.33
C PRO A 128 11.21 -15.72 7.49
N THR A 129 11.86 -15.38 6.37
CA THR A 129 13.17 -14.70 6.37
C THR A 129 13.08 -13.34 7.03
N GLU A 130 12.07 -12.54 6.70
CA GLU A 130 11.91 -11.20 7.26
C GLU A 130 11.51 -11.24 8.73
N ALA A 131 10.57 -12.11 9.08
CA ALA A 131 10.15 -12.33 10.46
C ALA A 131 11.31 -12.71 11.37
N GLY A 132 12.30 -13.45 10.84
CA GLY A 132 13.53 -13.84 11.53
C GLY A 132 14.49 -12.72 11.87
N LYS A 133 14.32 -11.50 11.33
CA LYS A 133 15.18 -10.34 11.63
C LYS A 133 14.83 -9.65 12.95
N TYR A 134 13.70 -9.98 13.56
CA TYR A 134 13.21 -9.37 14.78
C TYR A 134 13.47 -10.25 15.99
N THR A 135 13.65 -9.63 17.16
CA THR A 135 13.84 -10.31 18.45
C THR A 135 12.81 -9.77 19.46
N PRO A 136 11.84 -10.59 19.93
CA PRO A 136 11.57 -11.96 19.51
C PRO A 136 11.09 -12.05 18.05
N ARG A 137 11.20 -13.24 17.46
CA ARG A 137 10.79 -13.50 16.09
C ARG A 137 9.30 -13.19 15.92
N LEU A 138 8.95 -12.45 14.87
CA LEU A 138 7.55 -12.18 14.56
C LEU A 138 6.84 -13.42 14.01
N ALA A 139 5.52 -13.51 14.19
CA ALA A 139 4.71 -14.53 13.56
C ALA A 139 4.70 -14.36 12.03
N THR A 140 4.59 -15.47 11.30
CA THR A 140 4.45 -15.52 9.84
C THR A 140 3.34 -16.49 9.48
N ALA A 141 2.60 -16.18 8.42
CA ALA A 141 1.59 -17.08 7.88
C ALA A 141 2.19 -18.25 7.10
N PHE A 142 3.45 -18.14 6.64
CA PHE A 142 4.09 -19.13 5.78
C PHE A 142 5.22 -19.87 6.50
N THR A 143 5.49 -21.12 6.13
CA THR A 143 6.70 -21.84 6.55
C THR A 143 7.89 -21.50 5.65
N LYS A 144 9.10 -21.92 6.04
CA LYS A 144 10.30 -21.72 5.19
C LYS A 144 10.20 -22.52 3.89
N GLU A 145 9.60 -23.70 3.93
CA GLU A 145 9.38 -24.59 2.80
C GLU A 145 8.36 -23.97 1.83
N GLU A 146 7.24 -23.46 2.35
CA GLU A 146 6.26 -22.72 1.55
C GLU A 146 6.89 -21.49 0.88
N GLN A 147 7.72 -20.72 1.61
CA GLN A 147 8.48 -19.61 1.02
C GLN A 147 9.46 -20.08 -0.07
N ALA A 148 10.11 -21.22 0.11
CA ALA A 148 11.03 -21.77 -0.87
C ALA A 148 10.33 -22.19 -2.17
N MET A 149 9.06 -22.64 -2.10
CA MET A 149 8.24 -22.94 -3.29
C MET A 149 8.00 -21.70 -4.16
N LEU A 150 7.97 -20.51 -3.55
CA LEU A 150 7.80 -19.22 -4.23
C LEU A 150 9.11 -18.64 -4.78
N ARG A 151 10.25 -19.32 -4.63
CA ARG A 151 11.55 -18.80 -5.07
C ARG A 151 11.52 -18.42 -6.56
N HIS A 152 11.99 -17.23 -6.89
CA HIS A 152 11.91 -16.63 -8.24
C HIS A 152 10.48 -16.35 -8.74
N PHE A 153 9.50 -16.24 -7.84
CA PHE A 153 8.16 -15.74 -8.14
C PHE A 153 7.70 -14.89 -6.95
N THR A 154 8.24 -13.68 -6.90
CA THR A 154 8.01 -12.76 -5.79
C THR A 154 7.72 -11.39 -6.37
N LEU A 155 6.57 -10.82 -6.05
CA LEU A 155 6.28 -9.43 -6.37
C LEU A 155 7.25 -8.50 -5.66
N ASN A 156 7.66 -8.87 -4.45
CA ASN A 156 8.76 -8.25 -3.75
C ASN A 156 9.39 -9.27 -2.77
N PRO A 157 10.66 -9.08 -2.35
CA PRO A 157 11.35 -10.04 -1.49
C PRO A 157 10.95 -9.96 0.00
N GLY A 158 10.31 -8.86 0.42
CA GLY A 158 10.09 -8.54 1.82
C GLY A 158 8.69 -8.86 2.37
N LEU A 159 7.69 -8.98 1.51
CA LEU A 159 6.27 -9.17 1.78
C LEU A 159 5.70 -10.11 0.72
N LEU A 160 5.16 -11.25 1.17
CA LEU A 160 4.47 -12.19 0.31
C LEU A 160 3.03 -11.71 0.12
N PHE A 161 2.50 -11.85 -1.10
CA PHE A 161 1.10 -11.57 -1.47
C PHE A 161 0.53 -10.31 -0.80
N PRO A 162 0.91 -9.09 -1.26
CA PRO A 162 0.32 -7.86 -0.75
C PRO A 162 -1.21 -7.92 -0.77
N LEU A 163 -1.80 -7.58 0.37
CA LEU A 163 -3.26 -7.56 0.56
C LEU A 163 -3.84 -6.14 0.49
N LEU A 164 -3.00 -5.13 0.79
CA LEU A 164 -3.37 -3.73 0.82
C LEU A 164 -2.16 -2.87 0.40
N THR A 165 -2.37 -1.91 -0.49
CA THR A 165 -1.39 -0.85 -0.76
C THR A 165 -1.98 0.53 -0.44
N SER A 166 -1.13 1.53 -0.24
CA SER A 166 -1.61 2.90 -0.09
C SER A 166 -0.73 3.93 -0.78
N GLN A 167 -1.35 4.99 -1.26
CA GLN A 167 -0.71 6.20 -1.77
C GLN A 167 -1.24 7.41 -1.01
N TRP A 168 -0.34 8.28 -0.60
CA TRP A 168 -0.63 9.44 0.22
C TRP A 168 -0.22 10.72 -0.48
N LYS A 169 -0.96 11.79 -0.21
CA LYS A 169 -0.65 13.14 -0.67
C LYS A 169 -0.82 14.10 0.50
N PRO A 170 -0.04 15.19 0.55
CA PRO A 170 -0.28 16.25 1.52
C PRO A 170 -1.61 16.96 1.20
N ALA A 171 -2.19 17.64 2.18
CA ALA A 171 -3.38 18.47 1.94
C ALA A 171 -3.10 19.58 0.91
N ASN A 172 -1.93 20.19 1.01
CA ASN A 172 -1.44 21.24 0.12
C ASN A 172 -0.26 20.70 -0.69
N GLY A 173 -0.48 20.31 -1.94
CA GLY A 173 0.59 19.82 -2.80
C GLY A 173 0.10 19.13 -4.07
N GLU A 174 0.64 17.95 -4.36
CA GLU A 174 0.23 17.16 -5.52
C GLU A 174 -1.25 16.78 -5.42
N ALA A 175 -1.97 16.90 -6.55
CA ALA A 175 -3.39 16.57 -6.59
C ALA A 175 -3.63 15.10 -6.21
N HIS A 176 -4.76 14.84 -5.51
CA HIS A 176 -5.18 13.49 -5.14
C HIS A 176 -5.30 12.55 -6.36
N GLN A 177 -5.60 13.10 -7.54
CA GLN A 177 -5.58 12.39 -8.82
C GLN A 177 -4.25 11.70 -9.12
N VAL A 178 -3.12 12.26 -8.67
CA VAL A 178 -1.79 11.64 -8.82
C VAL A 178 -1.72 10.35 -8.02
N ALA A 179 -2.16 10.37 -6.75
CA ALA A 179 -2.22 9.15 -5.93
C ALA A 179 -3.20 8.11 -6.50
N MET A 180 -4.32 8.53 -7.09
CA MET A 180 -5.24 7.61 -7.79
C MET A 180 -4.54 6.91 -8.96
N CYS A 181 -3.84 7.65 -9.81
CA CYS A 181 -3.09 7.07 -10.94
C CYS A 181 -1.97 6.13 -10.47
N GLN A 182 -1.20 6.53 -9.45
CA GLN A 182 -0.15 5.69 -8.87
C GLN A 182 -0.75 4.39 -8.30
N THR A 183 -1.86 4.50 -7.57
CA THR A 183 -2.59 3.37 -6.99
C THR A 183 -3.12 2.41 -8.06
N ALA A 184 -3.68 2.92 -9.16
CA ALA A 184 -4.16 2.09 -10.27
C ALA A 184 -3.03 1.27 -10.91
N ARG A 185 -1.88 1.91 -11.17
CA ARG A 185 -0.66 1.23 -11.67
C ARG A 185 -0.17 0.16 -10.69
N ASP A 186 -0.07 0.50 -9.42
CA ASP A 186 0.42 -0.42 -8.39
C ASP A 186 -0.54 -1.60 -8.23
N GLY A 187 -1.84 -1.34 -8.19
CA GLY A 187 -2.88 -2.35 -8.10
C GLY A 187 -2.90 -3.30 -9.29
N ALA A 188 -2.76 -2.78 -10.52
CA ALA A 188 -2.65 -3.62 -11.72
C ALA A 188 -1.45 -4.60 -11.64
N ALA A 189 -0.31 -4.16 -11.09
CA ALA A 189 0.84 -5.02 -10.87
C ALA A 189 0.56 -6.13 -9.84
N VAL A 190 -0.14 -5.80 -8.74
CA VAL A 190 -0.54 -6.82 -7.74
C VAL A 190 -1.54 -7.82 -8.33
N VAL A 191 -2.54 -7.35 -9.07
CA VAL A 191 -3.57 -8.18 -9.70
C VAL A 191 -2.94 -9.16 -10.69
N ASN A 192 -2.01 -8.72 -11.54
CA ASN A 192 -1.29 -9.61 -12.46
C ASN A 192 -0.45 -10.65 -11.72
N TYR A 193 0.26 -10.24 -10.65
CA TYR A 193 1.02 -11.18 -9.83
C TYR A 193 0.14 -12.29 -9.23
N LEU A 194 -1.03 -11.93 -8.71
CA LEU A 194 -1.98 -12.90 -8.17
C LEU A 194 -2.61 -13.76 -9.27
N HIS A 195 -2.96 -13.16 -10.41
CA HIS A 195 -3.49 -13.92 -11.54
C HIS A 195 -2.46 -14.96 -12.01
N ASP A 196 -1.22 -14.56 -12.29
CA ASP A 196 -0.16 -15.48 -12.73
C ASP A 196 0.06 -16.61 -11.72
N TYR A 197 0.00 -16.31 -10.41
CA TYR A 197 0.12 -17.31 -9.35
C TYR A 197 -0.96 -18.38 -9.47
N TYR A 198 -2.23 -17.98 -9.48
CA TYR A 198 -3.36 -18.90 -9.54
C TYR A 198 -3.50 -19.58 -10.90
N GLN A 199 -3.10 -18.90 -11.97
CA GLN A 199 -3.08 -19.48 -13.31
C GLN A 199 -2.07 -20.60 -13.43
N ILE A 200 -0.85 -20.40 -12.91
CA ILE A 200 0.16 -21.46 -12.84
C ILE A 200 -0.30 -22.58 -11.90
N ALA A 201 -0.90 -22.24 -10.76
CA ALA A 201 -1.39 -23.23 -9.81
C ALA A 201 -2.42 -24.17 -10.41
N TYR A 202 -3.46 -23.63 -11.04
CA TYR A 202 -4.62 -24.43 -11.43
C TYR A 202 -4.71 -24.70 -12.94
N ASN A 203 -3.77 -24.22 -13.76
CA ASN A 203 -3.81 -24.29 -15.22
C ASN A 203 -5.14 -23.79 -15.82
N ARG A 204 -5.73 -22.78 -15.19
CA ARG A 204 -6.94 -22.06 -15.62
C ARG A 204 -6.78 -20.58 -15.31
N PRO A 205 -7.54 -19.67 -15.95
CA PRO A 205 -7.58 -18.28 -15.50
C PRO A 205 -7.92 -18.19 -14.00
N ALA A 206 -7.31 -17.22 -13.31
CA ALA A 206 -7.67 -16.93 -11.93
C ALA A 206 -9.09 -16.38 -11.89
N THR A 207 -9.83 -16.70 -10.82
CA THR A 207 -11.10 -16.01 -10.57
C THR A 207 -10.83 -14.57 -10.17
N VAL A 208 -11.79 -13.69 -10.42
CA VAL A 208 -11.70 -12.28 -10.01
C VAL A 208 -11.46 -12.10 -8.51
N VAL A 209 -11.96 -13.03 -7.68
CA VAL A 209 -11.79 -12.97 -6.21
C VAL A 209 -10.39 -13.44 -5.79
N GLU A 210 -9.86 -14.46 -6.44
CA GLU A 210 -8.49 -14.95 -6.22
C GLU A 210 -7.44 -13.87 -6.53
N ALA A 211 -7.67 -13.08 -7.59
CA ALA A 211 -6.72 -12.09 -8.08
C ALA A 211 -7.03 -10.63 -7.67
N LEU A 212 -8.04 -10.39 -6.81
CA LEU A 212 -8.38 -9.03 -6.40
C LEU A 212 -7.29 -8.38 -5.57
N HIS A 213 -7.24 -7.04 -5.61
CA HIS A 213 -6.41 -6.25 -4.72
C HIS A 213 -7.17 -5.05 -4.16
N VAL A 214 -6.85 -4.64 -2.92
CA VAL A 214 -7.44 -3.45 -2.28
C VAL A 214 -6.35 -2.43 -2.07
N SER A 215 -6.70 -1.15 -2.24
CA SER A 215 -5.77 -0.07 -1.94
C SER A 215 -6.47 1.12 -1.31
N VAL A 216 -5.69 2.01 -0.71
CA VAL A 216 -6.16 3.25 -0.11
C VAL A 216 -5.46 4.44 -0.73
N THR A 217 -6.20 5.50 -1.04
CA THR A 217 -5.60 6.82 -1.27
C THR A 217 -6.04 7.78 -0.18
N CYS A 218 -5.12 8.63 0.29
CA CYS A 218 -5.43 9.64 1.29
C CYS A 218 -4.68 10.94 0.99
N ASN A 219 -5.40 12.05 0.89
CA ASN A 219 -4.80 13.39 0.74
C ASN A 219 -4.96 14.24 2.02
N VAL A 220 -4.94 13.59 3.20
CA VAL A 220 -5.30 14.14 4.51
C VAL A 220 -6.79 14.46 4.66
N GLU A 221 -7.45 14.99 3.65
CA GLU A 221 -8.86 15.42 3.73
C GLU A 221 -9.84 14.33 3.33
N ILE A 222 -9.47 13.51 2.34
CA ILE A 222 -10.30 12.47 1.74
C ILE A 222 -9.55 11.15 1.84
N VAL A 223 -10.26 10.11 2.28
CA VAL A 223 -9.83 8.72 2.22
C VAL A 223 -10.71 8.00 1.20
N ASN A 224 -10.09 7.35 0.23
CA ASN A 224 -10.76 6.47 -0.72
C ASN A 224 -10.20 5.05 -0.61
N ILE A 225 -11.10 4.07 -0.54
CA ILE A 225 -10.78 2.64 -0.61
C ILE A 225 -11.16 2.15 -2.00
N TRP A 226 -10.17 1.65 -2.71
CA TRP A 226 -10.30 1.18 -4.08
C TRP A 226 -10.17 -0.32 -4.15
N LEU A 227 -10.95 -0.93 -5.02
CA LEU A 227 -10.81 -2.32 -5.40
C LEU A 227 -10.29 -2.42 -6.83
N HIS A 228 -9.34 -3.32 -7.03
CA HIS A 228 -8.68 -3.60 -8.29
C HIS A 228 -8.99 -5.02 -8.74
N TRP A 229 -9.34 -5.17 -10.01
CA TRP A 229 -9.52 -6.47 -10.64
C TRP A 229 -9.09 -6.44 -12.10
N ARG A 230 -9.03 -7.62 -12.70
CA ARG A 230 -8.72 -7.82 -14.11
C ARG A 230 -9.81 -8.68 -14.72
N GLU A 231 -10.16 -8.38 -15.96
CA GLU A 231 -10.92 -9.26 -16.82
C GLU A 231 -10.12 -9.46 -18.11
N ASP A 232 -10.17 -10.67 -18.65
CA ASP A 232 -9.60 -10.95 -19.96
C ASP A 232 -10.71 -10.83 -21.00
N ASP A 233 -10.43 -10.16 -22.10
CA ASP A 233 -11.34 -10.16 -23.24
C ASP A 233 -11.39 -11.55 -23.91
N GLY A 234 -12.29 -11.72 -24.89
CA GLY A 234 -12.41 -12.97 -25.64
C GLY A 234 -11.13 -13.38 -26.41
N ALA A 235 -10.16 -12.46 -26.56
CA ALA A 235 -8.87 -12.70 -27.18
C ALA A 235 -7.74 -12.93 -26.14
N GLY A 236 -8.07 -12.95 -24.85
CA GLY A 236 -7.12 -13.11 -23.75
C GLY A 236 -6.28 -11.88 -23.45
N GLN A 237 -6.65 -10.70 -23.96
CA GLN A 237 -6.01 -9.45 -23.58
C GLN A 237 -6.54 -8.97 -22.24
N PRO A 238 -5.65 -8.67 -21.28
CA PRO A 238 -6.06 -8.25 -19.96
C PRO A 238 -6.50 -6.79 -19.96
N LYS A 239 -7.64 -6.51 -19.34
CA LYS A 239 -8.08 -5.16 -18.97
C LYS A 239 -8.19 -5.05 -17.46
N HIS A 240 -7.59 -4.00 -16.90
CA HIS A 240 -7.52 -3.76 -15.47
C HIS A 240 -8.48 -2.64 -15.09
N TYR A 241 -9.19 -2.86 -14.00
CA TYR A 241 -10.18 -1.93 -13.49
C TYR A 241 -9.86 -1.56 -12.06
N MET A 242 -9.98 -0.27 -11.75
CA MET A 242 -9.95 0.26 -10.40
C MET A 242 -11.25 1.03 -10.14
N LYS A 243 -11.96 0.72 -9.05
CA LYS A 243 -13.21 1.40 -8.70
C LYS A 243 -13.34 1.59 -7.20
N SER A 244 -13.87 2.75 -6.80
CA SER A 244 -14.05 3.08 -5.38
C SER A 244 -15.15 2.21 -4.79
N ILE A 245 -14.87 1.60 -3.64
CA ILE A 245 -15.88 0.91 -2.83
C ILE A 245 -16.31 1.74 -1.62
N HIS A 246 -15.50 2.71 -1.19
CA HIS A 246 -15.83 3.63 -0.12
C HIS A 246 -15.00 4.91 -0.24
N ALA A 247 -15.64 6.05 -0.03
CA ALA A 247 -15.03 7.36 -0.06
C ALA A 247 -15.55 8.17 1.13
N CYS A 248 -14.66 8.83 1.86
CA CYS A 248 -15.07 9.66 2.99
C CYS A 248 -14.12 10.81 3.28
N THR A 249 -14.65 11.86 3.91
CA THR A 249 -13.83 12.93 4.47
C THR A 249 -13.29 12.54 5.83
N THR A 250 -12.09 13.00 6.19
CA THR A 250 -11.50 12.84 7.52
C THR A 250 -12.05 13.82 8.57
N TRP A 251 -13.12 14.55 8.24
CA TRP A 251 -13.66 15.65 9.03
C TRP A 251 -14.67 15.16 10.08
N THR A 252 -15.30 14.02 9.82
CA THR A 252 -16.33 13.44 10.67
C THR A 252 -16.01 11.98 10.98
N GLU A 253 -16.33 11.58 12.20
CA GLU A 253 -16.01 10.24 12.69
C GLU A 253 -16.83 9.11 12.02
N PRO A 254 -18.15 9.24 11.78
CA PRO A 254 -18.94 8.10 11.31
C PRO A 254 -18.46 7.48 9.98
N PRO A 255 -18.18 8.25 8.92
CA PRO A 255 -17.67 7.69 7.66
C PRO A 255 -16.27 7.05 7.80
N LEU A 256 -15.44 7.55 8.72
CA LEU A 256 -14.15 6.95 9.03
C LEU A 256 -14.29 5.62 9.77
N LEU A 257 -15.32 5.47 10.61
CA LEU A 257 -15.61 4.19 11.25
C LEU A 257 -15.96 3.12 10.22
N GLU A 258 -16.74 3.48 9.20
CA GLU A 258 -17.07 2.58 8.08
C GLU A 258 -15.83 2.21 7.27
N ALA A 259 -15.01 3.20 6.88
CA ALA A 259 -13.74 2.95 6.19
C ALA A 259 -12.85 1.97 6.98
N ARG A 260 -12.75 2.16 8.30
CA ARG A 260 -11.97 1.27 9.17
C ARG A 260 -12.58 -0.11 9.35
N ALA A 261 -13.92 -0.22 9.34
CA ALA A 261 -14.59 -1.51 9.36
C ALA A 261 -14.26 -2.32 8.10
N ILE A 262 -14.31 -1.69 6.92
CA ILE A 262 -13.93 -2.31 5.64
C ILE A 262 -12.49 -2.81 5.68
N LEU A 263 -11.55 -1.97 6.12
CA LEU A 263 -10.14 -2.37 6.22
C LEU A 263 -9.91 -3.49 7.25
N LYS A 264 -10.68 -3.52 8.34
CA LYS A 264 -10.62 -4.61 9.33
C LYS A 264 -11.18 -5.92 8.76
N ASN A 265 -12.26 -5.85 7.98
CA ASN A 265 -12.81 -6.99 7.27
C ASN A 265 -11.83 -7.54 6.23
N LEU A 266 -11.16 -6.67 5.47
CA LEU A 266 -10.09 -7.06 4.56
C LEU A 266 -8.99 -7.84 5.27
N VAL A 267 -8.53 -7.36 6.43
CA VAL A 267 -7.52 -8.05 7.24
C VAL A 267 -8.02 -9.42 7.71
N ARG A 268 -9.28 -9.52 8.16
CA ARG A 268 -9.89 -10.79 8.57
C ARG A 268 -9.94 -11.77 7.41
N TYR A 269 -10.46 -11.37 6.26
CA TYR A 269 -10.47 -12.17 5.03
C TYR A 269 -9.05 -12.60 4.64
N ALA A 270 -8.08 -11.69 4.75
CA ALA A 270 -6.69 -11.99 4.45
C ALA A 270 -6.10 -13.08 5.37
N LEU A 271 -6.42 -13.06 6.67
CA LEU A 271 -5.92 -14.03 7.64
C LEU A 271 -6.67 -15.36 7.64
N ASP A 272 -7.79 -15.45 6.93
CA ASP A 272 -8.66 -16.62 6.92
C ASP A 272 -8.72 -17.21 5.50
N GLU A 273 -9.80 -16.97 4.76
CA GLU A 273 -10.05 -17.56 3.44
C GLU A 273 -8.94 -17.26 2.43
N ARG A 274 -8.40 -16.04 2.39
CA ARG A 274 -7.39 -15.68 1.38
C ARG A 274 -6.09 -16.45 1.59
N VAL A 275 -5.58 -16.52 2.83
CA VAL A 275 -4.34 -17.25 3.11
C VAL A 275 -4.54 -18.75 2.94
N ALA A 276 -5.71 -19.28 3.31
CA ALA A 276 -6.07 -20.67 3.07
C ALA A 276 -6.07 -21.00 1.57
N SER A 277 -6.70 -20.14 0.75
CA SER A 277 -6.72 -20.28 -0.72
C SER A 277 -5.31 -20.22 -1.33
N ILE A 278 -4.49 -19.25 -0.90
CA ILE A 278 -3.10 -19.14 -1.37
C ILE A 278 -2.32 -20.42 -1.03
N LYS A 279 -2.43 -20.91 0.20
CA LYS A 279 -1.73 -22.12 0.64
C LYS A 279 -2.22 -23.37 -0.08
N ALA A 280 -3.52 -23.50 -0.32
CA ALA A 280 -4.08 -24.61 -1.08
C ALA A 280 -3.55 -24.64 -2.52
N ALA A 281 -3.37 -23.48 -3.15
CA ALA A 281 -2.80 -23.36 -4.48
C ALA A 281 -1.28 -23.66 -4.55
N LEU A 282 -0.56 -23.55 -3.44
CA LEU A 282 0.91 -23.52 -3.43
C LEU A 282 1.58 -24.82 -3.90
N PRO A 283 1.14 -26.02 -3.48
CA PRO A 283 1.69 -27.27 -4.00
C PRO A 283 1.47 -27.41 -5.52
N HIS A 284 0.29 -27.03 -6.01
CA HIS A 284 -0.01 -27.08 -7.44
C HIS A 284 0.83 -26.09 -8.23
N PHE A 285 0.97 -24.86 -7.71
CA PHE A 285 1.86 -23.84 -8.26
C PHE A 285 3.29 -24.36 -8.40
N TYR A 286 3.84 -24.91 -7.33
CA TYR A 286 5.21 -25.43 -7.32
C TYR A 286 5.40 -26.54 -8.37
N ASN A 287 4.49 -27.53 -8.40
CA ASN A 287 4.57 -28.65 -9.32
C ASN A 287 4.44 -28.21 -10.79
N ASN A 288 3.51 -27.30 -11.10
CA ASN A 288 3.31 -26.82 -12.47
C ASN A 288 4.44 -25.88 -12.92
N LYS A 289 4.94 -25.02 -12.03
CA LYS A 289 6.12 -24.18 -12.31
C LYS A 289 7.36 -25.02 -12.64
N LEU A 290 7.56 -26.16 -11.98
CA LEU A 290 8.65 -27.08 -12.31
C LEU A 290 8.49 -27.69 -13.70
N LYS A 291 7.28 -28.13 -14.07
CA LYS A 291 6.99 -28.66 -15.42
C LYS A 291 7.28 -27.62 -16.51
N MET A 292 6.98 -26.35 -16.24
CA MET A 292 7.29 -25.26 -17.16
C MET A 292 8.78 -25.02 -17.36
N LYS A 293 9.66 -25.47 -16.45
CA LYS A 293 11.12 -25.35 -16.61
C LYS A 293 11.75 -26.52 -17.38
N GLY A 294 10.95 -27.49 -17.85
CA GLY A 294 11.42 -28.60 -18.66
C GLY A 294 12.01 -28.15 -20.01
N PRO A 295 12.87 -28.98 -20.64
CA PRO A 295 13.52 -28.67 -21.91
C PRO A 295 12.45 -28.51 -23.01
N GLY A 296 12.13 -27.25 -23.34
CA GLY A 296 11.19 -26.91 -24.42
C GLY A 296 10.05 -25.97 -24.02
N SER A 297 9.72 -25.84 -22.73
CA SER A 297 8.62 -24.99 -22.28
C SER A 297 9.12 -23.57 -21.96
N ARG A 298 9.41 -22.76 -22.98
CA ARG A 298 9.29 -21.31 -22.78
C ARG A 298 7.81 -21.03 -22.72
N LEU A 299 7.30 -20.71 -21.51
CA LEU A 299 6.19 -19.78 -21.41
C LEU A 299 6.49 -18.67 -22.42
N LYS A 300 5.60 -18.49 -23.41
CA LYS A 300 5.48 -17.19 -24.06
C LYS A 300 5.01 -16.26 -22.95
N ALA A 301 5.94 -15.86 -22.08
CA ALA A 301 5.84 -14.56 -21.48
C ALA A 301 5.57 -13.64 -22.67
N ASN A 302 4.56 -12.80 -22.57
CA ASN A 302 4.36 -11.67 -23.47
C ASN A 302 5.52 -10.66 -23.32
N THR A 303 6.77 -11.14 -23.17
CA THR A 303 7.99 -10.40 -23.37
C THR A 303 8.09 -10.15 -24.87
N GLY A 304 7.45 -9.08 -25.32
CA GLY A 304 8.00 -8.33 -26.44
C GLY A 304 9.50 -8.21 -26.21
N ARG A 305 10.28 -8.67 -27.18
CA ARG A 305 11.75 -8.61 -27.22
C ARG A 305 12.18 -7.14 -27.06
N GLY A 306 12.36 -6.70 -25.83
CA GLY A 306 13.16 -5.55 -25.46
C GLY A 306 14.44 -6.08 -24.84
N SER A 307 15.59 -5.76 -25.44
CA SER A 307 16.90 -6.12 -24.89
C SER A 307 17.02 -5.63 -23.45
N ALA A 308 16.87 -6.53 -22.49
CA ALA A 308 17.28 -6.29 -21.11
C ALA A 308 18.81 -6.29 -21.09
N ALA A 309 19.42 -5.11 -21.25
CA ALA A 309 20.76 -4.90 -20.77
C ALA A 309 20.75 -5.27 -19.28
N SER A 310 21.61 -6.24 -18.92
CA SER A 310 21.82 -6.71 -17.56
C SER A 310 22.32 -5.56 -16.69
N ILE A 311 21.40 -4.77 -16.13
CA ILE A 311 21.70 -3.82 -15.08
C ILE A 311 21.66 -4.62 -13.79
N ARG A 312 22.85 -4.93 -13.28
CA ARG A 312 23.04 -5.45 -11.92
C ARG A 312 22.23 -4.59 -10.94
N PRO A 313 21.50 -5.17 -9.98
CA PRO A 313 20.88 -4.38 -8.93
C PRO A 313 21.97 -3.63 -8.17
N PRO A 314 21.79 -2.33 -7.88
CA PRO A 314 22.70 -1.62 -6.99
C PRO A 314 22.69 -2.33 -5.64
N THR A 315 23.89 -2.64 -5.14
CA THR A 315 24.12 -3.09 -3.77
C THR A 315 23.44 -2.12 -2.80
N PRO A 316 22.68 -2.61 -1.81
CA PRO A 316 22.15 -1.72 -0.78
C PRO A 316 23.35 -1.12 -0.04
N MET A 317 23.49 0.21 -0.11
CA MET A 317 24.36 0.92 0.82
C MET A 317 23.75 0.76 2.20
N SER A 318 24.35 -0.11 3.01
CA SER A 318 24.15 -0.15 4.44
C SER A 318 24.56 1.20 5.02
N THR A 319 23.60 2.08 5.27
CA THR A 319 23.82 3.19 6.19
C THR A 319 23.82 2.61 7.62
N PRO A 320 24.82 2.92 8.45
CA PRO A 320 24.78 2.52 9.85
C PRO A 320 23.60 3.18 10.54
N PHE A 321 22.81 2.38 11.25
CA PHE A 321 21.84 2.85 12.22
C PHE A 321 22.58 3.67 13.29
N SER A 322 22.45 4.99 13.24
CA SER A 322 22.65 5.82 14.44
C SER A 322 21.37 5.76 15.27
N PRO A 323 21.44 5.46 16.58
CA PRO A 323 20.29 5.57 17.45
C PRO A 323 19.78 7.03 17.46
N PRO A 324 18.47 7.26 17.67
CA PRO A 324 17.93 8.61 17.75
C PRO A 324 18.63 9.38 18.88
N PRO A 325 18.95 10.67 18.68
CA PRO A 325 19.52 11.50 19.72
C PRO A 325 18.52 11.56 20.88
N GLN A 326 19.00 11.20 22.08
CA GLN A 326 18.28 11.45 23.32
C GLN A 326 17.97 12.94 23.41
N VAL A 327 16.70 13.24 23.62
CA VAL A 327 16.22 14.59 23.94
C VAL A 327 16.90 15.02 25.23
N ARG A 328 18.01 15.75 25.12
CA ARG A 328 18.50 16.59 26.22
C ARG A 328 17.43 17.65 26.42
N GLN A 329 16.73 17.58 27.55
CA GLN A 329 15.92 18.67 28.06
C GLN A 329 16.84 19.88 28.22
N SER A 330 16.85 20.78 27.24
CA SER A 330 17.41 22.11 27.40
C SER A 330 16.49 22.87 28.33
N MET A 331 17.03 23.29 29.48
CA MET A 331 16.35 24.21 30.38
C MET A 331 15.96 25.49 29.61
N PRO A 332 14.82 26.11 29.94
CA PRO A 332 14.44 27.38 29.35
C PRO A 332 15.44 28.48 29.73
N PRO A 333 15.67 29.47 28.84
CA PRO A 333 16.62 30.55 29.10
C PRO A 333 16.16 31.37 30.31
N GLN A 334 17.06 31.49 31.31
CA GLN A 334 16.87 32.40 32.44
C GLN A 334 16.76 33.84 31.91
N LYS A 335 15.58 34.44 32.09
CA LYS A 335 15.39 35.89 31.92
C LYS A 335 16.35 36.62 32.88
N LYS A 336 17.34 37.31 32.31
CA LYS A 336 18.11 38.34 33.03
C LYS A 336 17.12 39.38 33.58
N ARG A 337 17.00 39.44 34.90
CA ARG A 337 16.36 40.55 35.62
C ARG A 337 17.10 41.85 35.28
N ARG A 338 16.34 42.86 34.83
CA ARG A 338 16.83 44.25 34.78
C ARG A 338 17.05 44.75 36.22
N PRO A 339 18.08 45.56 36.48
CA PRO A 339 18.23 46.26 37.75
C PRO A 339 17.05 47.24 37.95
N ALA A 340 16.55 47.29 39.18
CA ALA A 340 15.55 48.25 39.60
C ALA A 340 16.17 49.66 39.61
N GLU A 341 15.47 50.62 39.02
CA GLU A 341 15.73 52.05 39.20
C GLU A 341 15.37 52.42 40.65
N GLU A 342 16.36 53.00 41.31
CA GLU A 342 16.33 53.55 42.64
C GLU A 342 15.43 54.79 42.64
N ARG A 343 14.23 54.65 43.18
CA ARG A 343 13.29 55.74 43.38
C ARG A 343 13.61 56.37 44.74
N VAL A 344 14.24 57.52 44.71
CA VAL A 344 14.48 58.37 45.88
C VAL A 344 13.12 58.89 46.36
N GLU A 345 12.69 58.40 47.52
CA GLU A 345 11.66 59.01 48.35
C GLU A 345 12.27 60.25 49.03
N SER A 346 11.71 61.42 48.74
CA SER A 346 11.86 62.62 49.56
C SER A 346 10.51 62.85 50.23
N GLU A 347 10.39 62.38 51.46
CA GLU A 347 9.43 62.88 52.43
C GLU A 347 10.01 64.16 53.06
N ASP A 348 9.25 65.25 52.98
CA ASP A 348 9.26 66.31 53.99
C ASP A 348 7.81 66.80 54.14
N GLU A 349 7.19 66.32 55.22
CA GLU A 349 6.36 67.04 56.21
C GLU A 349 6.15 68.55 55.94
N LEU A 350 4.98 69.18 56.13
CA LEU A 350 4.12 69.21 57.32
C LEU A 350 2.79 69.94 57.00
N GLN A 351 1.73 69.56 57.69
CA GLN A 351 0.52 70.37 57.88
C GLN A 351 0.78 71.46 58.94
N VAL A 352 0.45 72.72 58.64
CA VAL A 352 -0.47 73.67 59.34
C VAL A 352 -0.51 74.96 58.52
#